data_AF-A0A9D9AJ52-F1
#
_entry.id   AF-A0A9D9AJ52-F1
#
_cell.length_a   1.000
_cell.length_b   1.000
_cell.length_c   1.000
_cell.angle_alpha   90.00
_cell.angle_beta   90.00
_cell.angle_gamma   90.00
#
_symmetry.space_group_name_H-M   'P 1'
#
loop_
_entity.id
_entity.type
_entity.pdbx_description
1 polymer ?
#
loop_
_entity_poly.entity_id
_entity_poly.type
_entity_poly.pdbx_seq_one_letter_code
_entity_poly.pdbx_strand_id
1 'polypeptide(L)'
;MYNGNQSVQTIADGLRGLDPSELQELDDIITPRAAVLLTKAFGPEMAELLGPLTENDDPKERAAAEAELRALMRDPRYWRDRDPQVVDAVSQGFRQLYPEGGATA
;
A
#
# COMPACT_ATOMS: atom_id res chain seq x y z
N MET A 1 8.53 24.42 -20.88
CA MET A 1 8.75 22.97 -20.71
C MET A 1 9.09 22.76 -19.25
N TYR A 2 8.20 22.13 -18.48
CA TYR A 2 8.51 21.82 -17.08
C TYR A 2 9.59 20.74 -17.08
N ASN A 3 10.76 21.06 -16.51
CA ASN A 3 11.84 20.09 -16.33
C ASN A 3 11.39 19.11 -15.25
N GLY A 4 10.93 17.92 -15.63
CA GLY A 4 10.55 16.86 -14.69
C GLY A 4 11.60 16.60 -13.61
N ASN A 5 12.88 16.77 -13.97
CA ASN A 5 14.02 16.70 -13.05
C ASN A 5 13.95 17.69 -11.87
N GLN A 6 13.46 18.91 -12.06
CA GLN A 6 13.44 19.91 -10.99
C GLN A 6 12.33 19.61 -9.96
N SER A 7 11.20 19.07 -10.42
CA SER A 7 10.11 18.63 -9.53
C SER A 7 10.53 17.44 -8.69
N VAL A 8 11.16 16.42 -9.30
CA VAL A 8 11.66 15.24 -8.57
C VAL A 8 12.75 15.63 -7.58
N GLN A 9 13.65 16.55 -7.93
CA GLN A 9 14.67 17.08 -7.01
C GLN A 9 14.05 17.79 -5.80
N THR A 10 13.03 18.62 -6.02
CA THR A 10 12.33 19.33 -4.93
C THR A 10 11.67 18.32 -3.97
N ILE A 11 11.07 17.25 -4.50
CA ILE A 11 10.49 16.17 -3.69
C ILE A 11 11.60 15.44 -2.92
N ALA A 12 12.71 15.12 -3.56
CA ALA A 12 13.84 14.46 -2.91
C ALA A 12 14.43 15.28 -1.77
N ASP A 13 14.54 16.60 -1.93
CA ASP A 13 15.00 17.50 -0.88
C ASP A 13 14.01 17.56 0.29
N GLY A 14 12.70 17.54 0.00
CA GLY A 14 11.66 17.45 1.01
C GLY A 14 11.73 16.15 1.82
N LEU A 15 11.90 15.01 1.15
CA LEU A 15 12.03 13.70 1.80
C LEU A 15 13.25 13.62 2.73
N ARG A 16 14.38 14.24 2.34
CA ARG A 16 15.57 14.30 3.20
C ARG A 16 15.39 15.19 4.43
N GLY A 17 14.38 16.06 4.43
CA GLY A 17 14.05 16.91 5.57
C GLY A 17 13.20 16.24 6.64
N LEU A 18 12.62 15.07 6.34
CA LEU A 18 11.80 14.31 7.27
C LEU A 18 12.67 13.57 8.29
N ASP A 19 12.18 13.49 9.53
CA ASP A 19 12.82 12.64 10.54
C ASP A 19 12.48 11.14 10.32
N PRO A 20 13.17 10.21 11.00
CA PRO A 20 12.94 8.78 10.80
C PRO A 20 11.51 8.31 11.09
N SER A 21 10.80 8.95 12.02
CA SER A 21 9.41 8.59 12.33
C SER A 21 8.44 9.09 11.25
N GLU A 22 8.64 10.31 10.76
CA GLU A 22 7.86 10.86 9.65
C GLU A 22 8.08 10.07 8.35
N LEU A 23 9.29 9.58 8.12
CA LEU A 23 9.59 8.69 6.99
C LEU A 23 8.89 7.34 7.11
N GLN A 24 8.81 6.78 8.32
CA GLN A 24 8.09 5.52 8.55
C GLN A 24 6.57 5.71 8.34
N GLU A 25 5.99 6.80 8.84
CA GLU A 25 4.58 7.11 8.58
C GLU A 25 4.32 7.27 7.07
N LEU A 26 5.25 7.88 6.34
CA LEU A 26 5.13 8.00 4.88
C LEU A 26 5.25 6.65 4.16
N ASP A 27 6.14 5.76 4.60
CA ASP A 27 6.28 4.38 4.10
C ASP A 27 4.96 3.61 4.24
N ASP A 28 4.31 3.71 5.41
CA ASP A 28 3.03 3.04 5.69
C ASP A 28 1.89 3.55 4.78
N ILE A 29 1.96 4.82 4.33
CA ILE A 29 0.94 5.46 3.49
C ILE A 29 1.20 5.21 1.99
N ILE A 30 2.46 5.23 1.55
CA ILE A 30 2.83 5.12 0.13
C ILE A 30 2.76 3.66 -0.32
N THR A 31 1.58 3.24 -0.77
CA THR A 31 1.43 1.90 -1.37
C THR A 31 2.30 1.74 -2.63
N PRO A 32 2.75 0.50 -2.97
CA PRO A 32 3.48 0.21 -4.20
C PRO A 32 2.75 0.68 -5.46
N ARG A 33 1.41 0.63 -5.43
CA ARG A 33 0.58 1.13 -6.53
C ARG A 33 0.72 2.65 -6.68
N ALA A 34 0.73 3.40 -5.58
CA ALA A 34 0.97 4.83 -5.62
C ALA A 34 2.36 5.12 -6.20
N ALA A 35 3.39 4.38 -5.78
CA ALA A 35 4.74 4.55 -6.31
C ALA A 35 4.84 4.29 -7.82
N VAL A 36 4.15 3.26 -8.34
CA VAL A 36 4.06 3.00 -9.78
C VAL A 36 3.37 4.15 -10.53
N LEU A 37 2.29 4.69 -9.98
CA LEU A 37 1.58 5.82 -10.60
C LEU A 37 2.43 7.10 -10.59
N LEU A 38 3.14 7.37 -9.50
CA LEU A 38 4.06 8.49 -9.38
C LEU A 38 5.23 8.34 -10.37
N THR A 39 5.81 7.15 -10.49
CA THR A 39 6.83 6.85 -11.50
C THR A 39 6.32 7.12 -12.92
N LYS A 40 5.10 6.70 -13.24
CA LYS A 40 4.50 6.97 -14.56
C LYS A 40 4.27 8.46 -14.82
N ALA A 41 3.95 9.23 -13.79
CA ALA A 41 3.67 10.66 -13.91
C ALA A 41 4.95 11.51 -13.97
N PHE A 42 5.98 11.14 -13.21
CA PHE A 42 7.17 11.97 -12.97
C PHE A 42 8.45 11.43 -13.60
N GLY A 43 8.47 10.19 -14.07
CA GLY A 43 9.62 9.56 -14.72
C GLY A 43 10.32 8.50 -13.86
N PRO A 44 11.31 7.80 -14.44
CA PRO A 44 12.03 6.71 -13.78
C PRO A 44 12.83 7.16 -12.56
N GLU A 45 13.26 8.43 -12.50
CA GLU A 45 13.98 8.99 -11.35
C GLU A 45 13.14 8.95 -10.07
N MET A 46 11.81 9.02 -10.20
CA MET A 46 10.89 8.88 -9.06
C MET A 46 10.87 7.46 -8.50
N ALA A 47 11.12 6.42 -9.32
CA ALA A 47 11.15 5.05 -8.83
C ALA A 47 12.33 4.80 -7.90
N GLU A 48 13.50 5.34 -8.24
CA GLU A 48 14.71 5.29 -7.39
C GLU A 48 14.47 6.00 -6.05
N LEU A 49 13.74 7.12 -6.08
CA LEU A 49 13.42 7.89 -4.87
C LEU A 49 12.44 7.16 -3.94
N LEU A 50 11.47 6.43 -4.51
CA LEU A 50 10.43 5.72 -3.75
C LEU A 50 10.82 4.31 -3.34
N GLY A 51 11.88 3.73 -3.89
CA GLY A 51 12.32 2.36 -3.58
C GLY A 51 12.32 2.06 -2.07
N PRO A 52 12.97 2.89 -1.22
CA PRO A 52 13.00 2.68 0.22
C PRO A 52 11.63 2.76 0.91
N LEU A 53 10.70 3.56 0.36
CA LEU A 53 9.31 3.73 0.86
C LEU A 53 8.34 2.65 0.34
N THR A 54 8.88 1.62 -0.32
CA THR A 54 8.09 0.51 -0.86
C THR A 54 8.75 -0.84 -0.60
N GLU A 55 9.93 -0.85 0.04
CA GLU A 55 10.74 -2.06 0.26
C GLU A 55 10.04 -3.04 1.22
N ASN A 56 9.26 -2.52 2.17
CA ASN A 56 8.51 -3.30 3.13
C ASN A 56 7.19 -3.85 2.58
N ASP A 57 6.77 -3.40 1.41
CA ASP A 57 5.41 -3.60 0.90
C ASP A 57 5.50 -4.38 -0.44
N ASP A 58 5.86 -5.67 -0.40
CA ASP A 58 6.00 -6.46 -1.64
C ASP A 58 4.63 -6.56 -2.35
N PRO A 59 4.48 -5.94 -3.54
CA PRO A 59 3.21 -5.94 -4.25
C PRO A 59 2.73 -7.35 -4.62
N LYS A 60 3.63 -8.34 -4.72
CA LYS A 60 3.27 -9.74 -4.95
C LYS A 60 2.68 -10.38 -3.70
N GLU A 61 3.25 -10.13 -2.53
CA GLU A 61 2.75 -10.66 -1.27
C GLU A 61 1.37 -10.06 -0.96
N ARG A 62 1.20 -8.76 -1.18
CA ARG A 62 -0.08 -8.08 -1.04
C ARG A 62 -1.13 -8.62 -2.02
N ALA A 63 -0.75 -8.86 -3.27
CA ALA A 63 -1.65 -9.47 -4.26
C ALA A 63 -2.01 -10.92 -3.92
N ALA A 64 -1.10 -11.69 -3.33
CA ALA A 64 -1.36 -13.05 -2.86
C ALA A 64 -2.36 -13.04 -1.69
N ALA A 65 -2.14 -12.19 -0.68
CA ALA A 65 -3.05 -12.01 0.44
C ALA A 65 -4.45 -11.52 -0.02
N GLU A 66 -4.54 -10.63 -1.01
CA GLU A 66 -5.83 -10.25 -1.62
C GLU A 66 -6.53 -11.44 -2.30
N ALA A 67 -5.78 -12.31 -2.98
CA ALA A 67 -6.34 -13.48 -3.66
C ALA A 67 -6.91 -14.49 -2.64
N GLU A 68 -6.21 -14.70 -1.52
CA GLU A 68 -6.67 -15.54 -0.42
C GLU A 68 -7.93 -14.97 0.24
N LEU A 69 -7.98 -13.67 0.51
CA LEU A 69 -9.17 -13.00 1.03
C LEU A 69 -10.37 -13.17 0.09
N ARG A 70 -10.16 -13.01 -1.23
CA ARG A 70 -11.22 -13.24 -2.23
C ARG A 70 -11.69 -14.69 -2.27
N ALA A 71 -10.82 -15.66 -2.00
CA ALA A 71 -11.20 -17.06 -1.91
C ALA A 71 -12.12 -17.31 -0.69
N LEU A 72 -11.78 -16.74 0.47
CA LEU A 72 -12.62 -16.80 1.68
C LEU A 72 -13.99 -16.16 1.46
N MET A 73 -14.04 -14.99 0.79
CA MET A 73 -15.31 -14.31 0.49
C MET A 73 -16.21 -15.09 -0.49
N ARG A 74 -15.64 -15.98 -1.31
CA ARG A 74 -16.40 -16.86 -2.22
C ARG A 74 -16.97 -18.09 -1.52
N ASP A 75 -16.45 -18.46 -0.35
CA ASP A 75 -16.95 -19.59 0.42
C ASP A 75 -18.42 -19.35 0.80
N PRO A 76 -19.36 -20.26 0.44
CA PRO A 76 -20.76 -20.15 0.86
C PRO A 76 -20.95 -19.97 2.36
N ARG A 77 -20.06 -20.52 3.18
CA ARG A 77 -20.10 -20.37 4.64
C ARG A 77 -19.96 -18.91 5.08
N TYR A 78 -19.26 -18.06 4.33
CA TYR A 78 -19.11 -16.64 4.63
C TYR A 78 -20.42 -15.86 4.51
N TRP A 79 -21.15 -16.02 3.40
CA TRP A 79 -22.33 -15.20 3.08
C TRP A 79 -23.67 -15.89 3.36
N ARG A 80 -23.75 -17.22 3.19
CA ARG A 80 -24.99 -17.99 3.38
C ARG A 80 -25.21 -18.34 4.84
N ASP A 81 -24.19 -18.93 5.45
CA ASP A 81 -24.27 -19.48 6.81
C ASP A 81 -23.69 -18.51 7.86
N ARG A 82 -22.99 -17.47 7.42
CA ARG A 82 -22.30 -16.49 8.26
C ARG A 82 -21.46 -17.18 9.35
N ASP A 83 -20.74 -18.23 8.94
CA ASP A 83 -19.91 -19.04 9.83
C ASP A 83 -18.93 -18.12 10.59
N PRO A 84 -18.96 -18.12 11.95
CA PRO A 84 -18.14 -17.22 12.74
C PRO A 84 -16.64 -17.34 12.46
N GLN A 85 -16.14 -18.54 12.17
CA GLN A 85 -14.72 -18.75 11.88
C GLN A 85 -14.33 -18.15 10.54
N VAL A 86 -15.20 -18.27 9.53
CA VAL A 86 -14.94 -17.71 8.19
C VAL A 86 -15.08 -16.19 8.20
N VAL A 87 -16.06 -15.66 8.93
CA VAL A 87 -16.22 -14.21 9.11
C VAL A 87 -14.99 -13.62 9.79
N ASP A 88 -14.49 -14.23 10.87
CA ASP A 88 -13.30 -13.74 11.56
C ASP A 88 -12.05 -13.79 10.68
N ALA A 89 -11.86 -14.86 9.91
CA ALA A 89 -10.77 -14.96 8.94
C ALA A 89 -10.82 -13.87 7.87
N VAL A 90 -12.01 -13.56 7.33
CA VAL A 90 -12.20 -12.46 6.38
C VAL A 90 -11.89 -11.11 7.04
N SER A 91 -12.39 -10.88 8.25
CA SER A 91 -12.15 -9.64 9.01
C SER A 91 -10.68 -9.45 9.37
N GLN A 92 -9.95 -10.52 9.68
CA GLN A 92 -8.51 -10.47 9.91
C GLN A 92 -7.75 -10.15 8.60
N GLY A 93 -8.08 -10.82 7.50
CA GLY A 93 -7.46 -10.55 6.19
C GLY A 93 -7.66 -9.11 5.72
N PHE A 94 -8.84 -8.52 5.95
CA PHE A 94 -9.08 -7.10 5.67
C PHE A 94 -8.23 -6.18 6.55
N ARG A 95 -8.12 -6.45 7.86
CA ARG A 95 -7.29 -5.66 8.78
C ARG A 95 -5.81 -5.69 8.41
N GLN A 96 -5.31 -6.84 7.93
CA GLN A 96 -3.93 -6.99 7.49
C GLN A 96 -3.66 -6.24 6.17
N LEU A 97 -4.61 -6.24 5.23
CA LEU A 97 -4.45 -5.58 3.93
C LEU A 97 -4.70 -4.06 3.98
N TYR A 98 -5.49 -3.59 4.94
CA TYR A 98 -5.96 -2.20 5.05
C TYR A 98 -5.97 -1.70 6.51
N PRO A 99 -4.80 -1.56 7.16
CA PRO A 99 -4.70 -1.16 8.56
C PRO A 99 -5.28 0.24 8.85
N GLU A 100 -5.21 1.17 7.89
CA GLU A 100 -5.64 2.58 8.09
C GLU A 100 -7.14 2.83 7.85
N GLY A 101 -7.90 1.85 7.32
CA GLY A 101 -9.30 2.04 6.91
C GLY A 101 -10.35 1.32 7.76
N GLY A 102 -9.95 0.55 8.78
CA GLY A 102 -10.82 -0.43 9.44
C GLY A 102 -11.57 0.03 10.70
N ALA A 103 -11.37 1.26 11.18
CA ALA A 103 -11.87 1.70 12.49
C ALA A 103 -12.92 2.83 12.47
N THR A 104 -13.49 3.17 11.31
CA THR A 104 -14.57 4.18 11.23
C THR A 104 -15.72 3.73 10.33
N ALA A 105 -16.59 2.86 10.84
CA ALA A 105 -18.02 2.79 10.54
C ALA A 105 -18.72 1.77 11.45
#